data_AF-A0A2E0BH06-F1
#
_entry.id   AF-A0A2E0BH06-F1
#
_cell.length_a   1.000
_cell.length_b   1.000
_cell.length_c   1.000
_cell.angle_alpha   90.00
_cell.angle_beta   90.00
_cell.angle_gamma   90.00
#
_symmetry.space_group_name_H-M   'P 1'
#
loop_
_entity.id
_entity.type
_entity.pdbx_description
1 polymer ?
#
loop_
_entity_poly.entity_id
_entity_poly.type
_entity_poly.pdbx_seq_one_letter_code
_entity_poly.pdbx_strand_id
1 'polypeptide(L)'
;MLTQFYDDLETRTENERKKAISKVLPVQIKNLQSLGGLKGIDSDMIDSVEALKQLPVLRKSELREMQQKKPPFGGLVRGTIEHIFQSPGPIYEPGKDTHDWWRFGRFLHACGVGRSDIVQNCFSYHLTPAGMMFENGAKAVGATILPAGTGQTELQVQAAFDVGASVYAGTPDYLNTILEKSSEMGLKLSYSKAVVSGGALFPSLRESYLARGINCLQCYGTADLGCIAYESSEQDGMIVEEGVLLEIVTPGTGNPVKEGEVGEILVTTLNSDYPLVRFATGDMSAFIGGHSACGRTNVRIKGWMGRADQTTKVKGMFVRPEQVAELVNRHPEVSKARVVVSRVNESDSMVVRLEVSGSSNQEYHESVQNIFRIKGEVEVVPTDKLPKDGLVIEDLRSYD
;
A
#
# COMPACT_ATOMS: atom_id res chain seq x y z
N MET A 1 -19.57 -13.67 22.80
CA MET A 1 -18.28 -12.96 22.90
C MET A 1 -17.51 -13.23 21.63
N LEU A 2 -16.94 -12.21 21.00
CA LEU A 2 -15.99 -12.40 19.90
C LEU A 2 -14.77 -13.13 20.46
N THR A 3 -14.23 -14.08 19.70
CA THR A 3 -12.89 -14.61 19.96
C THR A 3 -11.87 -13.48 19.82
N GLN A 4 -10.68 -13.61 20.40
CA GLN A 4 -9.64 -12.57 20.27
C GLN A 4 -9.12 -12.47 18.83
N PHE A 5 -9.12 -13.59 18.11
CA PHE A 5 -8.66 -13.73 16.74
C PHE A 5 -9.81 -14.19 15.83
N TYR A 6 -9.78 -13.71 14.59
CA TYR A 6 -10.71 -14.04 13.52
C TYR A 6 -10.50 -15.46 13.02
N ASP A 7 -9.24 -15.91 12.93
CA ASP A 7 -8.88 -17.29 12.60
C ASP A 7 -7.47 -17.66 13.12
N ASP A 8 -7.12 -18.94 12.99
CA ASP A 8 -5.86 -19.52 13.48
C ASP A 8 -4.62 -19.01 12.73
N LEU A 9 -4.78 -18.31 11.60
CA LEU A 9 -3.64 -17.78 10.85
C LEU A 9 -3.00 -16.57 11.54
N GLU A 10 -3.76 -15.85 12.37
CA GLU A 10 -3.27 -14.64 13.05
C GLU A 10 -2.20 -14.93 14.12
N THR A 11 -2.21 -16.14 14.69
CA THR A 11 -1.32 -16.55 15.80
C THR A 11 -0.32 -17.63 15.41
N ARG A 12 -0.30 -18.07 14.14
CA ARG A 12 0.64 -19.09 13.67
C ARG A 12 2.10 -18.68 13.85
N THR A 13 2.92 -19.61 14.26
CA THR A 13 4.36 -19.39 14.42
C THR A 13 5.01 -18.98 13.10
N GLU A 14 6.18 -18.35 13.16
CA GLU A 14 6.96 -17.99 11.97
C GLU A 14 7.29 -19.23 11.11
N ASN A 15 7.59 -20.36 11.73
CA ASN A 15 7.86 -21.63 11.04
C ASN A 15 6.63 -22.18 10.31
N GLU A 16 5.45 -22.12 10.93
CA GLU A 16 4.20 -22.53 10.28
C GLU A 16 3.87 -21.61 9.11
N ARG A 17 4.07 -20.30 9.25
CA ARG A 17 3.89 -19.31 8.17
C ARG A 17 4.84 -19.58 7.01
N LYS A 18 6.15 -19.75 7.27
CA LYS A 18 7.16 -20.11 6.26
C LYS A 18 6.79 -21.39 5.52
N LYS A 19 6.37 -22.44 6.25
CA LYS A 19 5.93 -23.72 5.67
C LYS A 19 4.64 -23.60 4.84
N ALA A 20 3.73 -22.70 5.20
CA ALA A 20 2.54 -22.44 4.40
C ALA A 20 2.89 -21.69 3.11
N ILE A 21 3.74 -20.67 3.21
CA ILE A 21 4.24 -19.89 2.07
C ILE A 21 4.95 -20.78 1.05
N SER A 22 5.81 -21.70 1.50
CA SER A 22 6.54 -22.62 0.60
C SER A 22 5.67 -23.58 -0.19
N LYS A 23 4.40 -23.75 0.21
CA LYS A 23 3.42 -24.54 -0.53
C LYS A 23 2.55 -23.69 -1.45
N VAL A 24 2.12 -22.52 -0.97
CA VAL A 24 1.15 -21.68 -1.69
C VAL A 24 1.82 -20.79 -2.73
N LEU A 25 3.03 -20.28 -2.47
CA LEU A 25 3.68 -19.34 -3.38
C LEU A 25 4.02 -19.97 -4.75
N PRO A 26 4.58 -21.19 -4.85
CA PRO A 26 4.80 -21.85 -6.15
C PRO A 26 3.50 -22.01 -6.95
N VAL A 27 2.40 -22.34 -6.28
CA VAL A 27 1.07 -22.45 -6.90
C VAL A 27 0.61 -21.10 -7.43
N GLN A 28 0.86 -20.02 -6.69
CA GLN A 28 0.51 -18.67 -7.12
C GLN A 28 1.34 -18.22 -8.34
N ILE A 29 2.62 -18.57 -8.39
CA ILE A 29 3.45 -18.36 -9.59
C ILE A 29 2.90 -19.16 -10.78
N LYS A 30 2.52 -20.43 -10.58
CA LYS A 30 1.88 -21.27 -11.62
C LYS A 30 0.56 -20.66 -12.11
N ASN A 31 -0.23 -20.06 -11.22
CA ASN A 31 -1.46 -19.37 -11.60
C ASN A 31 -1.17 -18.19 -12.56
N LEU A 32 -0.19 -17.35 -12.25
CA LEU A 32 0.22 -16.26 -13.13
C LEU A 32 0.85 -16.78 -14.45
N GLN A 33 1.60 -17.87 -14.40
CA GLN A 33 2.16 -18.51 -15.60
C GLN A 33 1.09 -19.07 -16.54
N SER A 34 0.00 -19.64 -15.98
CA SER A 34 -1.14 -20.12 -16.79
C SER A 34 -1.82 -19.01 -17.60
N LEU A 35 -1.64 -17.76 -17.17
CA LEU A 35 -2.12 -16.55 -17.85
C LEU A 35 -1.10 -15.94 -18.83
N GLY A 36 0.08 -16.53 -18.93
CA GLY A 36 1.16 -16.11 -19.81
C GLY A 36 2.20 -15.18 -19.18
N GLY A 37 2.11 -14.90 -17.88
CA GLY A 37 3.13 -14.17 -17.12
C GLY A 37 4.35 -15.03 -16.76
N LEU A 38 5.45 -14.41 -16.34
CA LEU A 38 6.65 -15.08 -15.77
C LEU A 38 7.15 -16.32 -16.54
N LYS A 39 7.16 -16.27 -17.88
CA LYS A 39 7.62 -17.38 -18.73
C LYS A 39 9.10 -17.70 -18.45
N GLY A 40 9.43 -19.00 -18.39
CA GLY A 40 10.80 -19.47 -18.20
C GLY A 40 11.30 -19.45 -16.75
N ILE A 41 10.46 -19.02 -15.80
CA ILE A 41 10.74 -19.13 -14.37
C ILE A 41 10.34 -20.52 -13.88
N ASP A 42 11.21 -21.18 -13.12
CA ASP A 42 10.82 -22.36 -12.36
C ASP A 42 10.03 -21.94 -11.11
N SER A 43 8.72 -22.16 -11.14
CA SER A 43 7.82 -21.80 -10.04
C SER A 43 8.15 -22.50 -8.74
N ASP A 44 8.72 -23.72 -8.80
CA ASP A 44 9.01 -24.51 -7.59
C ASP A 44 10.22 -23.94 -6.83
N MET A 45 11.02 -23.08 -7.49
CA MET A 45 12.13 -22.32 -6.88
C MET A 45 11.67 -21.01 -6.20
N ILE A 46 10.39 -20.65 -6.30
CA ILE A 46 9.80 -19.46 -5.68
C ILE A 46 8.90 -19.89 -4.51
N ASP A 47 9.55 -20.33 -3.42
CA ASP A 47 8.91 -20.94 -2.25
C ASP A 47 9.02 -20.08 -0.97
N SER A 48 9.51 -18.86 -1.10
CA SER A 48 9.81 -17.97 0.02
C SER A 48 9.71 -16.50 -0.40
N VAL A 49 9.55 -15.60 0.57
CA VAL A 49 9.53 -14.16 0.31
C VAL A 49 10.88 -13.72 -0.28
N GLU A 50 11.97 -14.31 0.21
CA GLU A 50 13.33 -14.05 -0.27
C GLU A 50 13.53 -14.47 -1.73
N ALA A 51 12.84 -15.52 -2.18
CA ALA A 51 12.91 -15.98 -3.56
C ALA A 51 12.20 -15.02 -4.54
N LEU A 52 11.26 -14.19 -4.08
CA LEU A 52 10.56 -13.20 -4.92
C LEU A 52 11.52 -12.25 -5.62
N LYS A 53 12.66 -11.90 -5.00
CA LYS A 53 13.66 -10.99 -5.60
C LYS A 53 14.16 -11.42 -7.00
N GLN A 54 14.01 -12.70 -7.34
CA GLN A 54 14.36 -13.27 -8.65
C GLN A 54 13.36 -12.88 -9.75
N LEU A 55 12.17 -12.41 -9.38
CA LEU A 55 11.10 -12.05 -10.29
C LEU A 55 11.11 -10.54 -10.59
N PRO A 56 10.69 -10.13 -11.80
CA PRO A 56 10.52 -8.72 -12.11
C PRO A 56 9.42 -8.09 -11.22
N VAL A 57 9.56 -6.80 -10.96
CA VAL A 57 8.52 -5.98 -10.32
C VAL A 57 7.45 -5.68 -11.37
N LEU A 58 6.17 -5.84 -11.02
CA LEU A 58 5.04 -5.42 -11.85
C LEU A 58 4.62 -4.00 -11.44
N ARG A 59 4.85 -3.01 -12.30
CA ARG A 59 4.46 -1.61 -12.05
C ARG A 59 3.06 -1.31 -12.57
N LYS A 60 2.41 -0.30 -11.96
CA LYS A 60 1.09 0.21 -12.41
C LYS A 60 1.09 0.64 -13.88
N SER A 61 2.18 1.23 -14.37
CA SER A 61 2.34 1.59 -15.78
C SER A 61 2.28 0.36 -16.71
N GLU A 62 2.98 -0.71 -16.33
CA GLU A 62 2.99 -1.96 -17.09
C GLU A 62 1.63 -2.64 -17.04
N LEU A 63 0.97 -2.66 -15.88
CA LEU A 63 -0.41 -3.16 -15.75
C LEU A 63 -1.36 -2.44 -16.72
N ARG A 64 -1.29 -1.11 -16.78
CA ARG A 64 -2.10 -0.31 -17.71
C ARG A 64 -1.81 -0.67 -19.18
N GLU A 65 -0.53 -0.83 -19.55
CA GLU A 65 -0.16 -1.26 -20.91
C GLU A 65 -0.67 -2.67 -21.24
N MET A 66 -0.60 -3.59 -20.28
CA MET A 66 -1.16 -4.94 -20.44
C MET A 66 -2.67 -4.87 -20.68
N GLN A 67 -3.40 -4.06 -19.90
CA GLN A 67 -4.84 -3.87 -20.04
C GLN A 67 -5.23 -3.26 -21.38
N GLN A 68 -4.43 -2.33 -21.92
CA GLN A 68 -4.65 -1.78 -23.27
C GLN A 68 -4.44 -2.84 -24.36
N LYS A 69 -3.41 -3.68 -24.21
CA LYS A 69 -3.11 -4.75 -25.18
C LYS A 69 -4.13 -5.89 -25.12
N LYS A 70 -4.63 -6.22 -23.93
CA LYS A 70 -5.60 -7.30 -23.70
C LYS A 70 -6.67 -6.87 -22.68
N PRO A 71 -7.68 -6.10 -23.12
CA PRO A 71 -8.75 -5.66 -22.23
C PRO A 71 -9.56 -6.82 -21.62
N PRO A 72 -10.20 -6.63 -20.46
CA PRO A 72 -10.09 -5.44 -19.61
C PRO A 72 -8.94 -5.52 -18.58
N PHE A 73 -8.47 -6.72 -18.21
CA PHE A 73 -7.52 -6.92 -17.10
C PHE A 73 -6.10 -7.32 -17.51
N GLY A 74 -5.73 -7.14 -18.78
CA GLY A 74 -4.39 -7.49 -19.26
C GLY A 74 -4.11 -9.00 -19.30
N GLY A 75 -5.18 -9.81 -19.27
CA GLY A 75 -5.07 -11.26 -19.14
C GLY A 75 -4.66 -11.73 -17.74
N LEU A 76 -4.76 -10.90 -16.70
CA LEU A 76 -4.34 -11.24 -15.34
C LEU A 76 -5.45 -11.83 -14.46
N VAL A 77 -6.64 -12.12 -15.00
CA VAL A 77 -7.78 -12.66 -14.24
C VAL A 77 -8.04 -14.11 -14.59
N ARG A 78 -8.32 -14.92 -13.56
CA ARG A 78 -8.72 -16.32 -13.64
C ARG A 78 -10.16 -16.48 -13.16
N GLY A 79 -10.90 -17.36 -13.84
CA GLY A 79 -12.27 -17.68 -13.48
C GLY A 79 -13.28 -16.56 -13.80
N THR A 80 -14.46 -16.66 -13.20
CA THR A 80 -15.51 -15.64 -13.27
C THR A 80 -15.20 -14.50 -12.31
N ILE A 81 -15.78 -13.33 -12.57
CA ILE A 81 -15.76 -12.17 -11.68
C ILE A 81 -17.15 -11.54 -11.67
N GLU A 82 -17.50 -10.89 -10.58
CA GLU A 82 -18.82 -10.28 -10.40
C GLU A 82 -18.80 -8.78 -10.74
N HIS A 83 -17.64 -8.11 -10.58
CA HIS A 83 -17.50 -6.67 -10.79
C HIS A 83 -16.26 -6.31 -11.63
N ILE A 84 -16.39 -5.24 -12.40
CA ILE A 84 -15.29 -4.54 -13.06
C ILE A 84 -15.27 -3.11 -12.51
N PHE A 85 -14.16 -2.75 -11.88
CA PHE A 85 -13.91 -1.41 -11.36
C PHE A 85 -12.95 -0.64 -12.27
N GLN A 86 -12.90 0.68 -12.08
CA GLN A 86 -11.93 1.55 -12.73
C GLN A 86 -11.41 2.60 -11.75
N SER A 87 -10.13 2.51 -11.42
CA SER A 87 -9.40 3.55 -10.71
C SER A 87 -8.88 4.65 -11.64
N PRO A 88 -8.57 5.86 -11.11
CA PRO A 88 -7.88 6.90 -11.85
C PRO A 88 -6.59 6.40 -12.52
N GLY A 89 -6.27 6.91 -13.70
CA GLY A 89 -5.16 6.38 -14.51
C GLY A 89 -5.60 5.32 -15.54
N PRO A 90 -6.88 5.37 -15.93
CA PRO A 90 -7.77 4.22 -16.23
C PRO A 90 -7.12 2.84 -16.06
N ILE A 91 -7.04 2.37 -14.81
CA ILE A 91 -6.68 0.99 -14.46
C ILE A 91 -7.97 0.26 -14.10
N TYR A 92 -8.17 -0.95 -14.61
CA TYR A 92 -9.35 -1.76 -14.34
C TYR A 92 -9.04 -2.89 -13.35
N GLU A 93 -9.88 -3.05 -12.33
CA GLU A 93 -9.70 -4.07 -11.30
C GLU A 93 -10.89 -5.04 -11.26
N PRO A 94 -10.65 -6.36 -11.14
CA PRO A 94 -11.72 -7.33 -10.92
C PRO A 94 -12.24 -7.23 -9.48
N GLY A 95 -13.50 -7.62 -9.26
CA GLY A 95 -14.02 -7.82 -7.91
C GLY A 95 -14.91 -9.03 -7.80
N LYS A 96 -14.79 -9.73 -6.66
CA LYS A 96 -15.73 -10.78 -6.26
C LYS A 96 -16.48 -10.46 -4.98
N ASP A 97 -17.62 -11.12 -4.82
CA ASP A 97 -18.46 -11.07 -3.61
C ASP A 97 -18.31 -12.30 -2.71
N THR A 98 -17.50 -13.29 -3.10
CA THR A 98 -17.19 -14.47 -2.28
C THR A 98 -16.65 -14.07 -0.91
N HIS A 99 -16.87 -14.91 0.09
CA HIS A 99 -16.54 -14.63 1.50
C HIS A 99 -15.12 -14.09 1.66
N ASP A 100 -15.03 -12.85 2.16
CA ASP A 100 -13.79 -12.14 2.49
C ASP A 100 -12.72 -12.09 1.38
N TRP A 101 -13.13 -12.04 0.11
CA TRP A 101 -12.24 -11.98 -1.05
C TRP A 101 -11.25 -10.81 -1.00
N TRP A 102 -11.68 -9.67 -0.46
CA TRP A 102 -10.85 -8.47 -0.30
C TRP A 102 -10.01 -8.46 0.99
N ARG A 103 -10.21 -9.46 1.88
CA ARG A 103 -9.46 -9.71 3.11
C ARG A 103 -9.57 -8.61 4.16
N PHE A 104 -10.75 -8.00 4.27
CA PHE A 104 -11.04 -6.97 5.27
C PHE A 104 -11.59 -7.56 6.58
N GLY A 105 -11.98 -8.84 6.60
CA GLY A 105 -12.57 -9.50 7.77
C GLY A 105 -11.68 -9.44 9.02
N ARG A 106 -10.38 -9.77 8.89
CA ARG A 106 -9.41 -9.69 10.00
C ARG A 106 -9.28 -8.28 10.57
N PHE A 107 -9.21 -7.26 9.72
CA PHE A 107 -9.15 -5.87 10.15
C PHE A 107 -10.40 -5.48 10.95
N LEU A 108 -11.59 -5.73 10.39
CA LEU A 108 -12.84 -5.40 11.06
C LEU A 108 -12.99 -6.15 12.39
N HIS A 109 -12.62 -7.42 12.43
CA HIS A 109 -12.62 -8.23 13.64
C HIS A 109 -11.63 -7.70 14.69
N ALA A 110 -10.41 -7.30 14.28
CA ALA A 110 -9.42 -6.68 15.16
C ALA A 110 -9.90 -5.34 15.75
N CYS A 111 -10.81 -4.64 15.05
CA CYS A 111 -11.49 -3.45 15.54
C CYS A 111 -12.71 -3.77 16.45
N GLY A 112 -13.01 -5.05 16.67
CA GLY A 112 -14.15 -5.52 17.45
C GLY A 112 -15.50 -5.38 16.73
N VAL A 113 -15.49 -5.23 15.40
CA VAL A 113 -16.72 -5.20 14.58
C VAL A 113 -17.27 -6.63 14.44
N GLY A 114 -18.58 -6.81 14.62
CA GLY A 114 -19.21 -8.11 14.45
C GLY A 114 -20.72 -8.06 14.29
N ARG A 115 -21.38 -9.19 14.57
CA ARG A 115 -22.83 -9.40 14.30
C ARG A 115 -23.79 -8.42 14.98
N SER A 116 -23.37 -7.76 16.06
CA SER A 116 -24.18 -6.76 16.77
C SER A 116 -24.03 -5.36 16.20
N ASP A 117 -23.10 -5.15 15.26
CA ASP A 117 -22.80 -3.83 14.72
C ASP A 117 -23.58 -3.54 13.43
N ILE A 118 -23.97 -2.28 13.28
CA ILE A 118 -24.44 -1.69 12.03
C ILE A 118 -23.35 -0.73 11.57
N VAL A 119 -22.69 -1.07 10.46
CA VAL A 119 -21.60 -0.30 9.86
C VAL A 119 -22.18 0.64 8.81
N GLN A 120 -22.09 1.94 9.03
CA GLN A 120 -22.29 2.90 7.98
C GLN A 120 -21.05 2.97 7.11
N ASN A 121 -21.16 2.47 5.88
CA ASN A 121 -20.08 2.49 4.92
C ASN A 121 -20.18 3.73 4.02
N CYS A 122 -19.31 4.68 4.29
CA CYS A 122 -19.17 5.96 3.60
C CYS A 122 -18.13 5.95 2.48
N PHE A 123 -17.53 4.79 2.14
CA PHE A 123 -16.75 4.67 0.92
C PHE A 123 -17.66 4.66 -0.30
N SER A 124 -17.14 5.14 -1.43
CA SER A 124 -17.91 5.18 -2.67
C SER A 124 -18.21 3.77 -3.22
N TYR A 125 -19.44 3.56 -3.70
CA TYR A 125 -19.93 2.34 -4.34
C TYR A 125 -20.02 2.46 -5.88
N HIS A 126 -19.25 3.39 -6.45
CA HIS A 126 -19.23 3.68 -7.89
C HIS A 126 -18.11 2.90 -8.63
N LEU A 127 -17.33 3.60 -9.47
CA LEU A 127 -16.24 3.05 -10.26
C LEU A 127 -15.08 2.46 -9.46
N THR A 128 -14.76 2.95 -8.25
CA THR A 128 -13.71 2.37 -7.41
C THR A 128 -14.26 1.34 -6.42
N PRO A 129 -13.47 0.30 -6.04
CA PRO A 129 -13.98 -0.85 -5.28
C PRO A 129 -14.15 -0.62 -3.77
N ALA A 130 -13.75 0.53 -3.22
CA ALA A 130 -13.62 0.72 -1.77
C ALA A 130 -14.92 0.41 -0.98
N GLY A 131 -16.08 0.85 -1.47
CA GLY A 131 -17.38 0.51 -0.87
C GLY A 131 -17.60 -1.00 -0.81
N MET A 132 -17.37 -1.70 -1.92
CA MET A 132 -17.52 -3.16 -2.04
C MET A 132 -16.50 -3.92 -1.16
N MET A 133 -15.25 -3.43 -1.08
CA MET A 133 -14.20 -4.04 -0.25
C MET A 133 -14.59 -4.08 1.23
N PHE A 134 -15.06 -2.95 1.76
CA PHE A 134 -15.50 -2.85 3.15
C PHE A 134 -16.82 -3.59 3.40
N GLU A 135 -17.75 -3.57 2.45
CA GLU A 135 -18.98 -4.37 2.54
C GLU A 135 -18.67 -5.88 2.59
N ASN A 136 -17.75 -6.35 1.75
CA ASN A 136 -17.32 -7.75 1.73
C ASN A 136 -16.69 -8.18 3.06
N GLY A 137 -15.83 -7.35 3.65
CA GLY A 137 -15.26 -7.59 4.98
C GLY A 137 -16.32 -7.57 6.08
N ALA A 138 -17.26 -6.62 6.04
CA ALA A 138 -18.28 -6.49 7.07
C ALA A 138 -19.24 -7.68 7.07
N LYS A 139 -19.63 -8.16 5.89
CA LYS A 139 -20.36 -9.42 5.71
C LYS A 139 -19.56 -10.60 6.29
N ALA A 140 -18.24 -10.62 6.10
CA ALA A 140 -17.40 -11.70 6.59
C ALA A 140 -17.37 -11.80 8.13
N VAL A 141 -17.43 -10.68 8.84
CA VAL A 141 -17.58 -10.64 10.32
C VAL A 141 -19.04 -10.70 10.78
N GLY A 142 -19.99 -10.78 9.85
CA GLY A 142 -21.43 -10.86 10.09
C GLY A 142 -22.10 -9.56 10.50
N ALA A 143 -21.44 -8.41 10.34
CA ALA A 143 -22.02 -7.10 10.64
C ALA A 143 -23.08 -6.69 9.59
N THR A 144 -24.03 -5.86 10.01
CA THR A 144 -25.02 -5.27 9.10
C THR A 144 -24.42 -4.03 8.42
N ILE A 145 -24.72 -3.80 7.15
CA ILE A 145 -24.22 -2.65 6.38
C ILE A 145 -25.34 -1.65 6.10
N LEU A 146 -25.08 -0.38 6.40
CA LEU A 146 -25.77 0.78 5.82
C LEU A 146 -24.88 1.32 4.68
N PRO A 147 -25.20 1.05 3.41
CA PRO A 147 -24.36 1.42 2.27
C PRO A 147 -24.57 2.89 1.89
N ALA A 148 -24.06 3.81 2.71
CA ALA A 148 -24.33 5.23 2.61
C ALA A 148 -23.60 5.93 1.44
N GLY A 149 -22.42 5.43 1.05
CA GLY A 149 -21.62 6.06 0.01
C GLY A 149 -21.09 7.45 0.42
N THR A 150 -20.84 8.31 -0.55
CA THR A 150 -20.29 9.66 -0.32
C THR A 150 -21.32 10.76 -0.57
N GLY A 151 -21.21 11.88 0.13
CA GLY A 151 -22.05 13.07 -0.10
C GLY A 151 -23.45 12.95 0.52
N GLN A 152 -24.31 13.96 0.30
CA GLN A 152 -25.63 14.06 0.95
C GLN A 152 -25.55 13.89 2.48
N THR A 153 -24.60 14.57 3.12
CA THR A 153 -24.23 14.36 4.53
C THR A 153 -25.43 14.46 5.49
N GLU A 154 -26.39 15.36 5.24
CA GLU A 154 -27.62 15.47 6.05
C GLU A 154 -28.46 14.18 6.01
N LEU A 155 -28.66 13.61 4.81
CA LEU A 155 -29.36 12.34 4.64
C LEU A 155 -28.59 11.20 5.30
N GLN A 156 -27.26 11.18 5.17
CA GLN A 156 -26.42 10.16 5.80
C GLN A 156 -26.52 10.19 7.33
N VAL A 157 -26.43 11.38 7.94
CA VAL A 157 -26.55 11.56 9.38
C VAL A 157 -27.93 11.12 9.87
N GLN A 158 -28.99 11.52 9.17
CA GLN A 158 -30.35 11.11 9.52
C GLN A 158 -30.49 9.58 9.47
N ALA A 159 -30.05 8.95 8.36
CA ALA A 159 -30.11 7.51 8.21
C ALA A 159 -29.30 6.78 9.28
N ALA A 160 -28.08 7.26 9.59
CA ALA A 160 -27.22 6.72 10.63
C ALA A 160 -27.88 6.73 12.01
N PHE A 161 -28.54 7.85 12.32
CA PHE A 161 -29.28 8.04 13.56
C PHE A 161 -30.48 7.09 13.63
N ASP A 162 -31.31 7.06 12.58
CA ASP A 162 -32.55 6.28 12.54
C ASP A 162 -32.30 4.77 12.69
N VAL A 163 -31.25 4.26 12.04
CA VAL A 163 -30.89 2.82 12.12
C VAL A 163 -30.02 2.49 13.33
N GLY A 164 -29.54 3.49 14.07
CA GLY A 164 -28.64 3.29 15.21
C GLY A 164 -27.27 2.74 14.80
N ALA A 165 -26.66 3.27 13.73
CA ALA A 165 -25.34 2.85 13.28
C ALA A 165 -24.30 2.95 14.41
N SER A 166 -23.58 1.86 14.67
CA SER A 166 -22.59 1.74 15.76
C SER A 166 -21.15 1.88 15.30
N VAL A 167 -20.91 1.77 13.99
CA VAL A 167 -19.59 1.81 13.37
C VAL A 167 -19.60 2.71 12.15
N TYR A 168 -18.58 3.57 12.04
CA TYR A 168 -18.27 4.30 10.81
C TYR A 168 -17.21 3.56 10.00
N ALA A 169 -17.40 3.44 8.68
CA ALA A 169 -16.36 3.03 7.74
C ALA A 169 -16.19 4.07 6.64
N GLY A 170 -14.98 4.59 6.41
CA GLY A 170 -14.73 5.64 5.43
C GLY A 170 -13.33 6.24 5.52
N THR A 171 -13.13 7.40 4.90
CA THR A 171 -11.86 8.12 5.06
C THR A 171 -11.79 8.79 6.44
N PRO A 172 -10.59 8.92 7.05
CA PRO A 172 -10.46 9.49 8.39
C PRO A 172 -11.13 10.86 8.52
N ASP A 173 -10.88 11.77 7.57
CA ASP A 173 -11.37 13.14 7.56
C ASP A 173 -12.89 13.25 7.40
N TYR A 174 -13.51 12.38 6.59
CA TYR A 174 -14.95 12.43 6.35
C TYR A 174 -15.79 12.05 7.58
N LEU A 175 -15.23 11.28 8.52
CA LEU A 175 -15.86 11.06 9.82
C LEU A 175 -16.08 12.39 10.56
N ASN A 176 -15.12 13.32 10.50
CA ASN A 176 -15.27 14.63 11.13
C ASN A 176 -16.45 15.39 10.52
N THR A 177 -16.58 15.38 9.19
CA THR A 177 -17.71 16.02 8.48
C THR A 177 -19.07 15.44 8.91
N ILE A 178 -19.16 14.12 9.09
CA ILE A 178 -20.39 13.46 9.57
C ILE A 178 -20.72 13.89 11.01
N LEU A 179 -19.72 13.94 11.90
CA LEU A 179 -19.91 14.32 13.31
C LEU A 179 -20.23 15.81 13.50
N GLU A 180 -19.63 16.69 12.69
CA GLU A 180 -19.97 18.12 12.66
C GLU A 180 -21.41 18.30 12.20
N LYS A 181 -21.78 17.66 11.08
CA LYS A 181 -23.15 17.73 10.57
C LYS A 181 -24.16 17.15 11.55
N SER A 182 -23.84 16.06 12.26
CA SER A 182 -24.72 15.50 13.28
C SER A 182 -24.93 16.46 14.45
N SER A 183 -23.87 17.20 14.84
CA SER A 183 -23.95 18.23 15.87
C SER A 183 -24.83 19.42 15.43
N GLU A 184 -24.68 19.88 14.18
CA GLU A 184 -25.54 20.93 13.60
C GLU A 184 -27.02 20.53 13.57
N MET A 185 -27.31 19.26 13.26
CA MET A 185 -28.66 18.71 13.21
C MET A 185 -29.23 18.37 14.59
N GLY A 186 -28.42 18.43 15.66
CA GLY A 186 -28.83 18.01 17.00
C GLY A 186 -29.06 16.51 17.13
N LEU A 187 -28.48 15.70 16.25
CA LEU A 187 -28.61 14.24 16.23
C LEU A 187 -27.37 13.58 16.83
N LYS A 188 -27.57 12.81 17.90
CA LYS A 188 -26.48 12.08 18.57
C LYS A 188 -26.30 10.70 17.92
N LEU A 189 -25.23 10.52 17.15
CA LEU A 189 -24.88 9.23 16.56
C LEU A 189 -24.40 8.22 17.62
N SER A 190 -24.60 6.93 17.35
CA SER A 190 -24.26 5.83 18.26
C SER A 190 -22.88 5.21 17.99
N TYR A 191 -22.04 5.88 17.21
CA TYR A 191 -20.72 5.36 16.86
C TYR A 191 -19.88 5.13 18.12
N SER A 192 -19.32 3.93 18.21
CA SER A 192 -18.31 3.56 19.22
C SER A 192 -16.98 3.13 18.58
N LYS A 193 -17.01 2.86 17.26
CA LYS A 193 -15.86 2.40 16.48
C LYS A 193 -15.83 3.14 15.14
N ALA A 194 -14.62 3.36 14.63
CA ALA A 194 -14.39 3.82 13.27
C ALA A 194 -13.29 2.97 12.62
N VAL A 195 -13.57 2.47 11.42
CA VAL A 195 -12.65 1.65 10.62
C VAL A 195 -12.30 2.41 9.35
N VAL A 196 -11.07 2.93 9.27
CA VAL A 196 -10.73 3.95 8.26
C VAL A 196 -9.63 3.50 7.29
N SER A 197 -9.67 4.04 6.08
CA SER A 197 -8.64 3.85 5.05
C SER A 197 -8.70 4.95 4.00
N GLY A 198 -7.83 4.92 2.99
CA GLY A 198 -7.86 5.87 1.87
C GLY A 198 -7.39 7.30 2.18
N GLY A 199 -6.92 7.56 3.41
CA GLY A 199 -6.34 8.84 3.84
C GLY A 199 -5.47 8.66 5.09
N ALA A 200 -4.67 9.66 5.44
CA ALA A 200 -3.81 9.60 6.63
C ALA A 200 -4.64 9.81 7.92
N LEU A 201 -4.49 8.94 8.91
CA LEU A 201 -5.04 9.13 10.25
C LEU A 201 -3.97 9.72 11.17
N PHE A 202 -3.94 11.05 11.28
CA PHE A 202 -3.00 11.74 12.17
C PHE A 202 -3.32 11.45 13.66
N PRO A 203 -2.31 11.41 14.55
CA PRO A 203 -2.52 11.19 15.98
C PRO A 203 -3.54 12.15 16.62
N SER A 204 -3.47 13.44 16.29
CA SER A 204 -4.41 14.45 16.79
C SER A 204 -5.86 14.19 16.37
N LEU A 205 -6.07 13.74 15.14
CA LEU A 205 -7.39 13.39 14.63
C LEU A 205 -7.94 12.16 15.37
N ARG A 206 -7.11 11.13 15.56
CA ARG A 206 -7.46 9.93 16.32
C ARG A 206 -7.83 10.25 17.77
N GLU A 207 -7.02 11.05 18.46
CA GLU A 207 -7.29 11.51 19.83
C GLU A 207 -8.63 12.25 19.92
N SER A 208 -8.95 13.07 18.91
CA SER A 208 -10.21 13.80 18.86
C SER A 208 -11.44 12.87 18.75
N TYR A 209 -11.31 11.73 18.06
CA TYR A 209 -12.36 10.72 17.98
C TYR A 209 -12.47 9.93 19.27
N LEU A 210 -11.34 9.58 19.89
CA LEU A 210 -11.32 8.89 21.18
C LEU A 210 -11.97 9.74 22.28
N ALA A 211 -11.74 11.05 22.29
CA ALA A 211 -12.39 11.99 23.21
C ALA A 211 -13.93 12.02 23.06
N ARG A 212 -14.45 11.59 21.91
CA ARG A 212 -15.89 11.41 21.64
C ARG A 212 -16.39 9.98 21.91
N GLY A 213 -15.53 9.10 22.42
CA GLY A 213 -15.84 7.69 22.67
C GLY A 213 -15.76 6.79 21.43
N ILE A 214 -15.11 7.24 20.36
CA ILE A 214 -14.98 6.49 19.10
C ILE A 214 -13.57 5.95 18.96
N ASN A 215 -13.42 4.63 19.06
CA ASN A 215 -12.14 3.97 18.79
C ASN A 215 -11.91 3.91 17.28
N CYS A 216 -10.96 4.71 16.79
CA CYS A 216 -10.63 4.81 15.37
C CYS A 216 -9.34 4.04 15.06
N LEU A 217 -9.43 3.04 14.18
CA LEU A 217 -8.30 2.22 13.71
C LEU A 217 -8.24 2.22 12.19
N GLN A 218 -7.03 2.12 11.65
CA GLN A 218 -6.75 2.25 10.24
C GLN A 218 -6.28 0.94 9.59
N CYS A 219 -6.63 0.73 8.33
CA CYS A 219 -5.96 -0.22 7.46
C CYS A 219 -5.33 0.43 6.22
N TYR A 220 -4.34 -0.26 5.67
CA TYR A 220 -3.73 0.01 4.38
C TYR A 220 -4.21 -1.01 3.35
N GLY A 221 -4.70 -0.53 2.21
CA GLY A 221 -5.17 -1.36 1.11
C GLY A 221 -5.25 -0.57 -0.20
N THR A 222 -5.32 -1.29 -1.31
CA THR A 222 -5.46 -0.71 -2.66
C THR A 222 -6.58 -1.39 -3.42
N ALA A 223 -7.08 -0.74 -4.47
CA ALA A 223 -8.10 -1.29 -5.36
C ALA A 223 -7.67 -2.61 -6.02
N ASP A 224 -6.38 -2.75 -6.34
CA ASP A 224 -5.84 -3.95 -6.98
C ASP A 224 -5.70 -5.13 -6.02
N LEU A 225 -5.36 -4.84 -4.75
CA LEU A 225 -4.88 -5.86 -3.83
C LEU A 225 -5.90 -6.21 -2.76
N GLY A 226 -6.80 -5.34 -2.35
CA GLY A 226 -7.57 -5.54 -1.11
C GLY A 226 -6.84 -4.99 0.11
N CYS A 227 -7.10 -5.57 1.28
CA CYS A 227 -6.38 -5.25 2.52
C CYS A 227 -4.94 -5.81 2.46
N ILE A 228 -3.97 -4.97 2.81
CA ILE A 228 -2.53 -5.31 2.81
C ILE A 228 -1.99 -5.37 4.24
N ALA A 229 -2.37 -4.40 5.07
CA ALA A 229 -2.00 -4.35 6.48
C ALA A 229 -3.03 -3.58 7.30
N TYR A 230 -3.11 -3.81 8.61
CA TYR A 230 -4.10 -3.17 9.47
C TYR A 230 -3.63 -2.99 10.92
N GLU A 231 -4.16 -1.96 11.58
CA GLU A 231 -3.90 -1.72 13.00
C GLU A 231 -4.74 -2.65 13.90
N SER A 232 -4.22 -2.91 15.10
CA SER A 232 -4.98 -3.49 16.20
C SER A 232 -5.22 -2.46 17.30
N SER A 233 -5.91 -2.83 18.38
CA SER A 233 -6.14 -1.99 19.56
C SER A 233 -4.85 -1.43 20.18
N GLU A 234 -3.72 -2.13 20.02
CA GLU A 234 -2.42 -1.71 20.57
C GLU A 234 -1.80 -0.53 19.83
N GLN A 235 -2.23 -0.26 18.59
CA GLN A 235 -1.73 0.85 17.76
C GLN A 235 -0.20 0.88 17.61
N ASP A 236 0.44 -0.29 17.63
CA ASP A 236 1.90 -0.45 17.54
C ASP A 236 2.38 -0.67 16.10
N GLY A 237 1.69 -0.09 15.12
CA GLY A 237 1.92 -0.28 13.68
C GLY A 237 0.87 -1.17 13.02
N MET A 238 1.03 -1.39 11.71
CA MET A 238 0.08 -2.15 10.90
C MET A 238 0.58 -3.57 10.67
N ILE A 239 -0.19 -4.55 11.11
CA ILE A 239 0.07 -5.98 10.96
C ILE A 239 -0.26 -6.38 9.53
N VAL A 240 0.68 -7.04 8.86
CA VAL A 240 0.48 -7.50 7.47
C VAL A 240 -0.60 -8.59 7.43
N GLU A 241 -1.45 -8.49 6.42
CA GLU A 241 -2.57 -9.41 6.18
C GLU A 241 -2.04 -10.80 5.74
N GLU A 242 -2.65 -11.90 6.19
CA GLU A 242 -2.10 -13.26 6.01
C GLU A 242 -2.25 -13.80 4.57
N GLY A 243 -3.07 -13.19 3.73
CA GLY A 243 -3.29 -13.50 2.32
C GLY A 243 -2.43 -12.68 1.35
N VAL A 244 -1.45 -11.94 1.85
CA VAL A 244 -0.45 -11.23 1.03
C VAL A 244 0.96 -11.44 1.55
N LEU A 245 1.94 -11.28 0.66
CA LEU A 245 3.36 -11.18 1.01
C LEU A 245 3.82 -9.76 0.69
N LEU A 246 4.49 -9.13 1.65
CA LEU A 246 4.95 -7.75 1.55
C LEU A 246 6.48 -7.71 1.48
N GLU A 247 7.01 -6.97 0.51
CA GLU A 247 8.42 -6.61 0.43
C GLU A 247 8.56 -5.10 0.57
N ILE A 248 9.63 -4.63 1.20
CA ILE A 248 10.03 -3.22 1.18
C ILE A 248 11.33 -3.13 0.40
N VAL A 249 11.31 -2.39 -0.70
CA VAL A 249 12.40 -2.35 -1.68
C VAL A 249 12.88 -0.92 -1.94
N THR A 250 14.11 -0.78 -2.42
CA THR A 250 14.60 0.52 -2.88
C THR A 250 13.75 0.97 -4.08
N PRO A 251 13.12 2.17 -4.03
CA PRO A 251 12.27 2.67 -5.10
C PRO A 251 12.94 2.58 -6.47
N GLY A 252 12.19 2.15 -7.48
CA GLY A 252 12.71 2.02 -8.85
C GLY A 252 13.50 0.73 -9.14
N THR A 253 13.95 -0.03 -8.13
CA THR A 253 14.81 -1.22 -8.33
C THR A 253 14.08 -2.56 -8.20
N GLY A 254 13.32 -2.77 -7.11
CA GLY A 254 12.89 -4.10 -6.66
C GLY A 254 13.87 -4.82 -5.74
N ASN A 255 14.97 -4.19 -5.33
CA ASN A 255 15.92 -4.76 -4.38
C ASN A 255 15.47 -4.51 -2.94
N PRO A 256 15.41 -5.52 -2.05
CA PRO A 256 15.01 -5.33 -0.66
C PRO A 256 15.89 -4.31 0.08
N VAL A 257 15.28 -3.45 0.89
CA VAL A 257 16.02 -2.57 1.82
C VAL A 257 16.42 -3.36 3.08
N LYS A 258 17.29 -2.77 3.92
CA LYS A 258 17.60 -3.39 5.22
C LYS A 258 16.41 -3.26 6.18
N GLU A 259 16.33 -4.14 7.17
CA GLU A 259 15.28 -4.08 8.19
C GLU A 259 15.22 -2.69 8.85
N GLY A 260 14.01 -2.14 8.94
CA GLY A 260 13.74 -0.81 9.49
C GLY A 260 14.00 0.38 8.56
N GLU A 261 14.60 0.18 7.39
CA GLU A 261 14.77 1.24 6.38
C GLU A 261 13.47 1.50 5.62
N VAL A 262 13.27 2.76 5.20
CA VAL A 262 12.10 3.17 4.42
C VAL A 262 12.33 2.81 2.95
N GLY A 263 11.32 2.23 2.30
CA GLY A 263 11.34 1.90 0.88
C GLY A 263 9.94 1.75 0.28
N GLU A 264 9.88 1.45 -1.02
CA GLU A 264 8.66 1.18 -1.78
C GLU A 264 8.04 -0.16 -1.36
N ILE A 265 6.72 -0.19 -1.16
CA ILE A 265 5.98 -1.40 -0.84
C ILE A 265 5.68 -2.17 -2.13
N LEU A 266 6.18 -3.40 -2.23
CA LEU A 266 5.72 -4.39 -3.20
C LEU A 266 4.84 -5.42 -2.51
N VAL A 267 3.79 -5.86 -3.21
CA VAL A 267 2.88 -6.88 -2.69
C VAL A 267 2.73 -8.02 -3.69
N THR A 268 2.83 -9.24 -3.19
CA THR A 268 2.37 -10.45 -3.89
C THR A 268 1.09 -10.93 -3.21
N THR A 269 -0.04 -10.85 -3.91
CA THR A 269 -1.31 -11.38 -3.38
C THR A 269 -1.37 -12.89 -3.54
N LEU A 270 -1.96 -13.59 -2.56
CA LEU A 270 -2.24 -15.02 -2.62
C LEU A 270 -3.65 -15.30 -3.16
N ASN A 271 -4.35 -14.27 -3.66
CA ASN A 271 -5.61 -14.40 -4.37
C ASN A 271 -5.39 -15.07 -5.74
N SER A 272 -5.89 -16.29 -5.90
CA SER A 272 -5.69 -17.08 -7.13
C SER A 272 -6.50 -16.58 -8.33
N ASP A 273 -7.50 -15.72 -8.13
CA ASP A 273 -8.34 -15.15 -9.18
C ASP A 273 -7.68 -13.96 -9.88
N TYR A 274 -6.83 -13.21 -9.17
CA TYR A 274 -6.11 -12.05 -9.69
C TYR A 274 -4.66 -12.06 -9.19
N PRO A 275 -3.81 -12.98 -9.72
CA PRO A 275 -2.49 -13.27 -9.17
C PRO A 275 -1.44 -12.20 -9.50
N LEU A 276 -1.56 -11.03 -8.86
CA LEU A 276 -0.53 -9.99 -8.90
C LEU A 276 0.68 -10.40 -8.05
N VAL A 277 1.86 -10.44 -8.68
CA VAL A 277 3.13 -10.83 -8.06
C VAL A 277 4.08 -9.64 -8.13
N ARG A 278 4.71 -9.32 -6.99
CA ARG A 278 5.60 -8.15 -6.81
C ARG A 278 5.01 -6.86 -7.39
N PHE A 279 3.74 -6.62 -7.13
CA PHE A 279 3.05 -5.43 -7.61
C PHE A 279 3.50 -4.21 -6.83
N ALA A 280 4.02 -3.22 -7.53
CA ALA A 280 4.44 -1.95 -6.97
C ALA A 280 3.23 -1.07 -6.65
N THR A 281 3.00 -0.84 -5.36
CA THR A 281 1.88 -0.01 -4.88
C THR A 281 2.07 1.47 -5.23
N GLY A 282 3.34 1.90 -5.29
CA GLY A 282 3.75 3.30 -5.37
C GLY A 282 3.79 4.02 -4.02
N ASP A 283 3.56 3.32 -2.91
CA ASP A 283 3.63 3.86 -1.55
C ASP A 283 4.90 3.41 -0.84
N MET A 284 5.32 4.17 0.18
CA MET A 284 6.49 3.85 1.00
C MET A 284 6.10 3.45 2.43
N SER A 285 6.91 2.57 3.02
CA SER A 285 6.85 2.22 4.44
C SER A 285 8.19 1.67 4.94
N ALA A 286 8.23 1.23 6.19
CA ALA A 286 9.33 0.49 6.80
C ALA A 286 8.78 -0.63 7.71
N PHE A 287 9.51 -1.74 7.81
CA PHE A 287 9.20 -2.81 8.75
C PHE A 287 9.43 -2.35 10.20
N ILE A 288 8.62 -2.89 11.11
CA ILE A 288 8.77 -2.73 12.55
C ILE A 288 9.15 -4.09 13.14
N GLY A 289 10.28 -4.13 13.86
CA GLY A 289 10.77 -5.34 14.51
C GLY A 289 9.89 -5.78 15.69
N GLY A 290 9.91 -7.09 15.97
CA GLY A 290 9.16 -7.72 17.08
C GLY A 290 7.69 -8.01 16.77
N HIS A 291 7.06 -8.83 17.61
CA HIS A 291 5.64 -9.16 17.51
C HIS A 291 4.76 -8.06 18.11
N SER A 292 3.50 -7.99 17.66
CA SER A 292 2.53 -7.07 18.25
C SER A 292 2.15 -7.52 19.66
N ALA A 293 1.93 -6.56 20.55
CA ALA A 293 1.43 -6.86 21.90
C ALA A 293 0.03 -7.51 21.90
N CYS A 294 -0.73 -7.40 20.79
CA CYS A 294 -2.07 -8.01 20.68
C CYS A 294 -2.06 -9.54 20.51
N GLY A 295 -0.88 -10.16 20.40
CA GLY A 295 -0.69 -11.59 20.19
C GLY A 295 -0.67 -12.04 18.72
N ARG A 296 -0.94 -11.13 17.78
CA ARG A 296 -0.76 -11.40 16.35
C ARG A 296 0.72 -11.51 16.00
N THR A 297 1.05 -12.50 15.18
CA THR A 297 2.43 -12.95 14.97
C THR A 297 3.03 -12.52 13.65
N ASN A 298 2.23 -12.00 12.71
CA ASN A 298 2.76 -11.53 11.43
C ASN A 298 3.64 -10.28 11.58
N VAL A 299 4.45 -10.01 10.56
CA VAL A 299 5.28 -8.80 10.51
C VAL A 299 4.43 -7.55 10.51
N ARG A 300 5.02 -6.43 10.98
CA ARG A 300 4.37 -5.12 11.03
C ARG A 300 5.11 -4.11 10.17
N ILE A 301 4.37 -3.12 9.67
CA ILE A 301 4.91 -1.95 8.98
C ILE A 301 4.47 -0.67 9.70
N LYS A 302 5.20 0.43 9.49
CA LYS A 302 4.85 1.76 10.04
C LYS A 302 3.55 2.36 9.49
N GLY A 303 3.00 1.80 8.42
CA GLY A 303 1.91 2.39 7.65
C GLY A 303 2.45 3.28 6.53
N TRP A 304 1.60 4.16 6.00
CA TRP A 304 1.96 5.01 4.86
C TRP A 304 2.99 6.08 5.27
N MET A 305 4.12 6.13 4.55
CA MET A 305 5.23 7.07 4.79
C MET A 305 5.52 7.96 3.58
N GLY A 306 4.52 8.20 2.73
CA GLY A 306 4.68 8.94 1.49
C GLY A 306 4.63 8.05 0.26
N ARG A 307 4.94 8.65 -0.88
CA ARG A 307 4.87 8.01 -2.19
C ARG A 307 6.26 7.76 -2.78
N ALA A 308 6.39 6.65 -3.48
CA ALA A 308 7.61 6.26 -4.18
C ALA A 308 7.79 6.99 -5.53
N ASP A 309 6.72 7.60 -6.07
CA ASP A 309 6.75 8.40 -7.30
C ASP A 309 7.42 9.77 -7.06
N GLN A 310 8.71 9.75 -6.72
CA GLN A 310 9.54 10.92 -6.48
C GLN A 310 9.96 11.59 -7.80
N THR A 311 9.07 11.63 -8.79
CA THR A 311 9.36 12.19 -10.11
C THR A 311 9.39 13.71 -10.02
N THR A 312 10.45 14.30 -10.55
CA THR A 312 10.54 15.75 -10.71
C THR A 312 10.91 16.12 -12.15
N LYS A 313 10.76 17.40 -12.49
CA LYS A 313 11.12 17.95 -13.81
C LYS A 313 12.28 18.94 -13.65
N VAL A 314 13.38 18.69 -14.37
CA VAL A 314 14.59 19.52 -14.36
C VAL A 314 14.86 19.96 -15.80
N LYS A 315 14.88 21.28 -16.05
CA LYS A 315 15.16 21.85 -17.39
C LYS A 315 14.31 21.22 -18.51
N GLY A 316 13.04 20.95 -18.25
CA GLY A 316 12.13 20.37 -19.26
C GLY A 316 12.08 18.84 -19.28
N MET A 317 13.00 18.15 -18.62
CA MET A 317 13.16 16.68 -18.65
C MET A 317 12.70 16.06 -17.32
N PHE A 318 12.07 14.88 -17.39
CA PHE A 318 11.67 14.13 -16.19
C PHE A 318 12.86 13.37 -15.60
N VAL A 319 13.00 13.47 -14.29
CA VAL A 319 13.92 12.70 -13.46
C VAL A 319 13.07 11.74 -12.62
N ARG A 320 13.30 10.43 -12.75
CA ARG A 320 12.48 9.38 -12.14
C ARG A 320 13.33 8.40 -11.33
N PRO A 321 12.75 7.74 -10.29
CA PRO A 321 13.45 6.75 -9.49
C PRO A 321 14.13 5.65 -10.31
N GLU A 322 13.51 5.19 -11.40
CA GLU A 322 14.07 4.14 -12.27
C GLU A 322 15.38 4.56 -12.95
N GLN A 323 15.56 5.86 -13.23
CA GLN A 323 16.83 6.37 -13.76
C GLN A 323 17.93 6.36 -12.70
N VAL A 324 17.59 6.65 -11.44
CA VAL A 324 18.53 6.54 -10.32
C VAL A 324 18.93 5.07 -10.11
N ALA A 325 17.96 4.16 -10.20
CA ALA A 325 18.20 2.72 -10.16
C ALA A 325 19.12 2.25 -11.31
N GLU A 326 18.89 2.72 -12.55
CA GLU A 326 19.76 2.42 -13.70
C GLU A 326 21.20 2.91 -13.46
N LEU A 327 21.36 4.09 -12.87
CA LEU A 327 22.69 4.63 -12.56
C LEU A 327 23.43 3.75 -11.55
N VAL A 328 22.79 3.36 -10.45
CA VAL A 328 23.40 2.49 -9.44
C VAL A 328 23.73 1.12 -10.03
N ASN A 329 22.84 0.54 -10.84
CA ASN A 329 23.08 -0.75 -11.48
C ASN A 329 24.27 -0.71 -12.47
N ARG A 330 24.56 0.44 -13.08
CA ARG A 330 25.71 0.62 -13.98
C ARG A 330 27.04 0.69 -13.22
N HIS A 331 27.03 1.05 -11.94
CA HIS A 331 28.21 1.28 -11.11
C HIS A 331 28.15 0.45 -9.83
N PRO A 332 28.57 -0.83 -9.84
CA PRO A 332 28.40 -1.76 -8.72
C PRO A 332 29.06 -1.32 -7.41
N GLU A 333 30.05 -0.42 -7.45
CA GLU A 333 30.70 0.16 -6.27
C GLU A 333 29.87 1.24 -5.56
N VAL A 334 28.81 1.75 -6.20
CA VAL A 334 27.87 2.72 -5.62
C VAL A 334 26.92 2.00 -4.68
N SER A 335 26.99 2.31 -3.39
CA SER A 335 26.12 1.70 -2.37
C SER A 335 24.75 2.41 -2.29
N LYS A 336 24.72 3.72 -2.49
CA LYS A 336 23.50 4.54 -2.52
C LYS A 336 23.67 5.71 -3.49
N ALA A 337 22.55 6.15 -4.06
CA ALA A 337 22.49 7.37 -4.85
C ALA A 337 21.30 8.22 -4.41
N ARG A 338 21.48 9.54 -4.43
CA ARG A 338 20.39 10.52 -4.29
C ARG A 338 20.55 11.61 -5.32
N VAL A 339 19.49 11.91 -6.04
CA VAL A 339 19.43 13.08 -6.91
C VAL A 339 18.82 14.23 -6.12
N VAL A 340 19.57 15.30 -5.94
CA VAL A 340 19.10 16.52 -5.30
C VAL A 340 18.86 17.56 -6.39
N VAL A 341 17.63 18.05 -6.47
CA VAL A 341 17.23 19.11 -7.39
C VAL A 341 17.02 20.38 -6.60
N SER A 342 17.61 21.47 -7.08
CA SER A 342 17.52 22.79 -6.44
C SER A 342 17.48 23.90 -7.48
N ARG A 343 17.35 25.16 -7.05
CA ARG A 343 17.45 26.34 -7.91
C ARG A 343 18.71 27.12 -7.55
N VAL A 344 19.58 27.36 -8.52
CA VAL A 344 20.81 28.15 -8.37
C VAL A 344 20.81 29.22 -9.45
N ASN A 345 20.88 30.50 -9.06
CA ASN A 345 20.85 31.66 -9.98
C ASN A 345 19.67 31.62 -10.96
N GLU A 346 18.44 31.42 -10.44
CA GLU A 346 17.19 31.29 -11.22
C GLU A 346 17.11 30.10 -12.20
N SER A 347 18.12 29.22 -12.23
CA SER A 347 18.14 28.02 -13.05
C SER A 347 18.01 26.74 -12.22
N ASP A 348 17.34 25.73 -12.77
CA ASP A 348 17.33 24.40 -12.17
C ASP A 348 18.77 23.83 -12.12
N SER A 349 19.15 23.27 -10.98
CA SER A 349 20.38 22.52 -10.78
C SER A 349 20.07 21.10 -10.34
N MET A 350 20.88 20.15 -10.81
CA MET A 350 20.78 18.73 -10.44
C MET A 350 22.15 18.27 -9.95
N VAL A 351 22.20 17.80 -8.71
CA VAL A 351 23.38 17.17 -8.10
C VAL A 351 23.06 15.72 -7.83
N VAL A 352 23.86 14.81 -8.37
CA VAL A 352 23.76 13.37 -8.09
C VAL A 352 24.79 13.01 -7.03
N ARG A 353 24.31 12.74 -5.82
CA ARG A 353 25.14 12.29 -4.71
C ARG A 353 25.31 10.79 -4.77
N LEU A 354 26.55 10.32 -4.85
CA LEU A 354 26.90 8.90 -4.91
C LEU A 354 27.68 8.52 -3.66
N GLU A 355 27.18 7.52 -2.95
CA GLU A 355 27.85 6.93 -1.81
C GLU A 355 28.79 5.83 -2.30
N VAL A 356 30.10 6.07 -2.24
CA VAL A 356 31.15 5.16 -2.73
C VAL A 356 32.35 5.16 -1.77
N SER A 357 33.09 4.05 -1.74
CA SER A 357 34.28 3.90 -0.87
C SER A 357 35.56 4.53 -1.45
N GLY A 358 35.46 5.27 -2.56
CA GLY A 358 36.58 5.86 -3.33
C GLY A 358 36.33 7.31 -3.73
N SER A 359 37.14 7.83 -4.67
CA SER A 359 37.01 9.19 -5.21
C SER A 359 36.11 9.23 -6.45
N SER A 360 35.58 10.42 -6.80
CA SER A 360 34.83 10.63 -8.04
C SER A 360 35.65 10.24 -9.27
N ASN A 361 34.99 9.62 -10.26
CA ASN A 361 35.55 9.27 -11.56
C ASN A 361 34.71 9.93 -12.68
N GLN A 362 35.35 10.26 -13.80
CA GLN A 362 34.73 10.86 -14.99
C GLN A 362 33.54 10.02 -15.52
N GLU A 363 33.60 8.70 -15.38
CA GLU A 363 32.56 7.76 -15.79
C GLU A 363 31.20 7.98 -15.12
N TYR A 364 31.19 8.51 -13.88
CA TYR A 364 29.95 8.86 -13.19
C TYR A 364 29.25 10.03 -13.87
N HIS A 365 30.01 11.07 -14.24
CA HIS A 365 29.47 12.23 -14.94
C HIS A 365 28.90 11.85 -16.32
N GLU A 366 29.60 10.99 -17.06
CA GLU A 366 29.12 10.50 -18.35
C GLU A 366 27.85 9.66 -18.20
N SER A 367 27.79 8.79 -17.20
CA SER A 367 26.61 7.98 -16.93
C SER A 367 25.41 8.82 -16.52
N VAL A 368 25.60 9.82 -15.66
CA VAL A 368 24.55 10.76 -15.29
C VAL A 368 24.03 11.50 -16.53
N GLN A 369 24.92 12.04 -17.36
CA GLN A 369 24.53 12.71 -18.60
C GLN A 369 23.75 11.79 -19.54
N ASN A 370 24.16 10.53 -19.66
CA ASN A 370 23.53 9.57 -20.58
C ASN A 370 22.17 9.07 -20.10
N ILE A 371 22.01 8.81 -18.80
CA ILE A 371 20.78 8.25 -18.21
C ILE A 371 19.72 9.34 -18.03
N PHE A 372 20.10 10.46 -17.42
CA PHE A 372 19.16 11.55 -17.12
C PHE A 372 18.94 12.49 -18.31
N ARG A 373 19.81 12.44 -19.32
CA ARG A 373 19.80 13.34 -20.49
C ARG A 373 19.86 14.83 -20.11
N ILE A 374 20.34 15.12 -18.91
CA ILE A 374 20.53 16.45 -18.33
C ILE A 374 21.96 16.52 -17.81
N LYS A 375 22.62 17.69 -17.98
CA LYS A 375 23.90 17.95 -17.33
C LYS A 375 23.69 18.15 -15.84
N GLY A 376 24.20 17.20 -15.04
CA GLY A 376 24.19 17.23 -13.58
C GLY A 376 25.60 17.19 -13.01
N GLU A 377 25.79 17.83 -11.86
CA GLU A 377 27.00 17.70 -11.06
C GLU A 377 26.98 16.35 -10.32
N VAL A 378 28.14 15.74 -10.11
CA VAL A 378 28.27 14.51 -9.33
C VAL A 378 29.06 14.82 -8.08
N GLU A 379 28.47 14.48 -6.93
CA GLU A 379 29.10 14.64 -5.62
C GLU A 379 29.32 13.24 -5.03
N VAL A 380 30.57 12.86 -4.81
CA VAL A 380 30.89 11.63 -4.09
C VAL A 380 30.89 11.89 -2.60
N VAL A 381 30.10 11.13 -1.87
CA VAL A 381 30.00 11.22 -0.41
C VAL A 381 30.52 9.95 0.25
N PRO A 382 31.13 10.04 1.44
CA PRO A 382 31.55 8.87 2.21
C PRO A 382 30.39 7.94 2.53
N THR A 383 30.70 6.66 2.77
CA THR A 383 29.74 5.65 3.23
C THR A 383 28.94 6.13 4.46
N ASP A 384 27.66 5.80 4.46
CA ASP A 384 26.64 6.14 5.45
C ASP A 384 26.33 7.65 5.63
N LYS A 385 26.67 8.49 4.64
CA LYS A 385 26.30 9.91 4.66
C LYS A 385 24.93 10.24 4.06
N LEU A 386 24.39 9.40 3.18
CA LEU A 386 23.04 9.63 2.66
C LEU A 386 21.95 9.12 3.65
N PRO A 387 20.90 9.92 3.92
CA PRO A 387 19.79 9.53 4.79
C PRO A 387 19.05 8.28 4.28
N LYS A 388 18.44 7.55 5.22
CA LYS A 388 17.69 6.32 4.98
C LYS A 388 16.18 6.56 5.12
N ASP A 389 15.70 7.59 4.44
CA ASP A 389 14.33 8.12 4.50
C ASP A 389 13.46 7.67 3.32
N GLY A 390 13.99 6.83 2.43
CA GLY A 390 13.31 6.37 1.22
C GLY A 390 13.44 7.33 0.02
N LEU A 391 14.05 8.51 0.20
CA LEU A 391 14.23 9.48 -0.88
C LEU A 391 15.45 9.15 -1.74
N VAL A 392 15.19 8.82 -3.00
CA VAL A 392 16.16 8.72 -4.09
C VAL A 392 16.20 9.99 -4.94
N ILE A 393 15.12 10.78 -4.93
CA ILE A 393 15.04 12.10 -5.54
C ILE A 393 14.50 13.08 -4.50
N GLU A 394 15.25 14.14 -4.26
CA GLU A 394 14.94 15.20 -3.30
C GLU A 394 14.83 16.53 -4.06
N ASP A 395 13.62 17.07 -4.19
CA ASP A 395 13.38 18.36 -4.84
C ASP A 395 13.26 19.46 -3.78
N LEU A 396 14.31 20.27 -3.68
CA LEU A 396 14.45 21.36 -2.71
C LEU A 396 13.91 22.70 -3.25
N ARG A 397 13.35 22.73 -4.46
CA ARG A 397 12.81 23.97 -5.03
C ARG A 397 11.50 24.33 -4.33
N SER A 398 11.40 25.56 -3.85
CA SER A 398 10.12 26.18 -3.51
C SER A 398 9.62 27.00 -4.72
N TYR A 399 8.31 26.93 -4.96
CA TYR A 399 7.60 27.68 -6.00
C TYR A 399 6.69 28.77 -5.41
N ASP A 400 6.88 29.09 -4.13
CA ASP A 400 6.15 30.16 -3.43
C ASP A 400 6.53 31.57 -3.92
#